data_AF-A0A2W0G8J7-F1
#
_entry.id   AF-A0A2W0G8J7-F1
#
_cell.length_a   1.000
_cell.length_b   1.000
_cell.length_c   1.000
_cell.angle_alpha   90.00
_cell.angle_beta   90.00
_cell.angle_gamma   90.00
#
_symmetry.space_group_name_H-M   'P 1'
#
loop_
_entity.id
_entity.type
_entity.pdbx_description
1 polymer ?
#
loop_
_entity_poly.entity_id
_entity_poly.type
_entity_poly.pdbx_seq_one_letter_code
_entity_poly.pdbx_strand_id
1 'polypeptide(L)'
;MQNISLKPLKAQEVSVNLDGQSVTLRIVQRSTGLFIDVGLDNLWIAQGVLCHNCNKIVRYPYLGFKGELFFADTKGSLDPVYDELGTRFKLFYATADEMAA
;
A
#
# COMPACT_ATOMS: atom_id res chain seq x y z
N MET A 1 -8.09 -8.19 -7.90
CA MET A 1 -7.45 -7.03 -7.24
C MET A 1 -8.47 -6.35 -6.36
N GLN A 2 -8.09 -6.03 -5.12
CA GLN A 2 -8.91 -5.33 -4.14
C GLN A 2 -8.40 -3.90 -3.96
N ASN A 3 -9.30 -2.91 -4.03
CA ASN A 3 -8.97 -1.52 -3.71
C ASN A 3 -9.11 -1.29 -2.20
N ILE A 4 -8.07 -0.73 -1.59
CA ILE A 4 -8.06 -0.34 -0.17
C ILE A 4 -8.51 1.12 -0.08
N SER A 5 -9.62 1.35 0.62
CA SER A 5 -10.17 2.69 0.80
C SER A 5 -9.27 3.55 1.69
N LEU A 6 -8.73 4.62 1.12
CA LEU A 6 -7.92 5.63 1.82
C LEU A 6 -8.66 6.96 1.87
N LYS A 7 -8.29 7.80 2.85
CA LYS A 7 -8.74 9.19 2.94
C LYS A 7 -7.61 10.14 2.55
N PRO A 8 -7.91 11.35 2.05
CA PRO A 8 -6.88 12.34 1.72
C PRO A 8 -6.33 13.02 2.98
N LEU A 9 -5.61 12.25 3.81
CA LEU A 9 -5.03 12.68 5.08
C LEU A 9 -3.52 12.51 5.03
N LYS A 10 -2.79 13.48 5.61
CA LYS A 10 -1.33 13.42 5.72
C LYS A 10 -0.83 12.24 6.56
N ALA A 11 -1.64 11.76 7.50
CA ALA A 11 -1.35 10.57 8.28
C ALA A 11 -2.64 9.78 8.50
N GLN A 12 -2.61 8.48 8.26
CA GLN A 12 -3.72 7.58 8.56
C GLN A 12 -3.21 6.17 8.84
N GLU A 13 -4.01 5.41 9.58
CA GLU A 13 -3.81 4.00 9.83
C GLU A 13 -5.06 3.25 9.38
N VAL A 14 -4.87 2.13 8.68
CA VAL A 14 -5.95 1.32 8.12
C VAL A 14 -5.66 -0.15 8.44
N SER A 15 -6.65 -0.83 9.01
CA SER A 15 -6.59 -2.28 9.23
C SER A 15 -7.53 -2.98 8.25
N VAL A 16 -7.02 -3.95 7.51
CA VAL A 16 -7.76 -4.71 6.50
C VAL A 16 -7.39 -6.19 6.57
N ASN A 17 -8.33 -7.06 6.19
CA ASN A 17 -8.02 -8.47 5.96
C ASN A 17 -7.71 -8.68 4.47
N LEU A 18 -6.53 -9.22 4.15
CA LEU A 18 -6.07 -9.47 2.77
C LEU A 18 -5.66 -10.94 2.64
N ASP A 19 -6.42 -11.73 1.88
CA ASP A 19 -6.19 -13.18 1.72
C ASP A 19 -6.07 -13.92 3.06
N GLY A 20 -6.95 -13.59 4.01
CA GLY A 20 -6.95 -14.17 5.35
C GLY A 20 -5.91 -13.60 6.31
N GLN A 21 -5.05 -12.68 5.87
CA GLN A 21 -4.02 -12.04 6.69
C GLN A 21 -4.56 -10.78 7.36
N SER A 22 -4.31 -10.60 8.66
CA SER A 22 -4.60 -9.34 9.35
C SER A 22 -3.50 -8.32 9.07
N VAL A 23 -3.80 -7.32 8.23
CA VAL A 23 -2.82 -6.36 7.74
C VAL A 23 -3.13 -4.97 8.28
N THR A 24 -2.12 -4.35 8.90
CA THR A 24 -2.18 -2.96 9.34
C THR A 24 -1.27 -2.11 8.47
N LEU A 25 -1.81 -1.03 7.92
CA LEU A 25 -1.12 -0.12 7.04
C LEU A 25 -1.07 1.25 7.70
N ARG A 26 0.13 1.80 7.88
CA ARG A 26 0.31 3.19 8.31
C ARG A 26 0.87 3.99 7.17
N ILE A 27 0.18 5.06 6.78
CA ILE A 27 0.56 5.88 5.64
C ILE A 27 0.81 7.30 6.14
N VAL A 28 1.98 7.86 5.82
CA VAL A 28 2.40 9.18 6.29
C VAL A 28 3.06 9.97 5.16
N GLN A 29 2.55 11.16 4.89
CA GLN A 29 3.19 12.16 4.05
C GLN A 29 4.33 12.84 4.80
N ARG A 30 5.51 12.85 4.17
CA ARG A 30 6.67 13.65 4.59
C ARG A 30 7.03 14.66 3.50
N SER A 31 7.98 15.55 3.79
CA SER A 31 8.48 16.53 2.82
C SER A 31 9.13 15.89 1.59
N THR A 32 9.61 14.66 1.71
CA THR A 32 10.31 13.91 0.65
C THR A 32 9.45 12.91 -0.10
N GLY A 33 8.18 12.72 0.29
CA GLY A 33 7.28 11.77 -0.36
C GLY A 33 6.27 11.15 0.60
N LEU A 34 5.46 10.23 0.07
CA LEU A 34 4.52 9.43 0.83
C LEU A 34 5.19 8.13 1.26
N PHE A 35 5.09 7.79 2.54
CA PHE A 35 5.68 6.59 3.11
C PHE A 35 4.61 5.67 3.66
N ILE A 36 4.87 4.37 3.63
CA ILE A 36 4.01 3.34 4.18
C ILE A 36 4.78 2.37 5.07
N ASP A 37 4.16 2.00 6.19
CA ASP A 37 4.54 0.87 7.03
C ASP A 37 3.47 -0.22 6.87
N VAL A 38 3.90 -1.48 6.83
CA VAL A 38 3.06 -2.67 6.68
C VAL A 38 3.30 -3.60 7.87
N GLY A 39 2.22 -3.93 8.57
CA GLY A 39 2.18 -4.90 9.65
C GLY A 39 1.33 -6.11 9.30
N LEU A 40 1.75 -7.28 9.78
CA LEU A 40 1.09 -8.57 9.63
C LEU A 40 0.94 -9.19 11.03
N ASP A 41 -0.30 -9.50 11.45
CA ASP A 41 -0.60 -10.15 12.73
C ASP A 41 0.16 -9.51 13.93
N ASN A 42 0.10 -8.18 14.03
CA ASN A 42 0.76 -7.32 15.04
C ASN A 42 2.30 -7.21 14.92
N LEU A 43 2.93 -7.78 13.90
CA LEU A 43 4.35 -7.62 13.61
C LEU A 43 4.56 -6.67 12.43
N TRP A 44 5.40 -5.65 12.59
CA TRP A 44 5.80 -4.79 11.48
C TRP A 44 6.80 -5.52 10.57
N ILE A 45 6.40 -5.77 9.32
CA ILE A 45 7.23 -6.48 8.34
C ILE A 45 7.98 -5.54 7.39
N ALA A 46 7.45 -4.34 7.17
CA ALA A 46 8.08 -3.30 6.37
C ALA A 46 7.77 -1.94 6.98
N GLN A 47 8.77 -1.06 7.08
CA GLN A 47 8.63 0.28 7.61
C GLN A 47 9.40 1.28 6.76
N GLY A 48 8.86 2.49 6.63
CA GLY A 48 9.49 3.58 5.90
C GLY A 48 9.62 3.32 4.39
N VAL A 49 8.72 2.52 3.82
CA VAL A 49 8.76 2.24 2.37
C VAL A 49 8.24 3.46 1.62
N LEU A 50 9.04 4.00 0.69
CA LEU A 50 8.64 5.10 -0.18
C LEU A 50 7.62 4.60 -1.21
N CYS A 51 6.47 5.28 -1.29
CA CYS A 51 5.40 4.94 -2.21
C CYS A 51 5.65 5.58 -3.58
N HIS A 52 5.90 4.75 -4.59
CA HIS A 52 5.95 5.17 -5.98
C HIS A 52 4.80 4.57 -6.78
N ASN A 53 4.46 5.20 -7.89
CA ASN A 53 3.44 4.69 -8.80
C ASN A 53 3.82 3.31 -9.34
N CYS A 54 2.88 2.37 -9.26
CA CYS A 54 2.98 0.97 -9.69
C CYS A 54 4.19 0.20 -9.11
N ASN A 55 4.75 0.65 -7.99
CA ASN A 55 5.86 -0.04 -7.33
C ASN A 55 5.35 -0.94 -6.20
N LYS A 56 5.94 -2.12 -6.10
CA LYS A 56 5.65 -3.10 -5.05
C LYS A 56 6.17 -2.61 -3.70
N ILE A 57 5.28 -2.53 -2.73
CA ILE A 57 5.61 -2.11 -1.36
C ILE A 57 6.35 -3.23 -0.61
N VAL A 58 5.83 -4.46 -0.65
CA VAL A 58 6.45 -5.61 0.00
C VAL A 58 7.09 -6.50 -1.07
N ARG A 59 8.40 -6.40 -1.23
CA ARG A 59 9.13 -7.05 -2.34
C ARG A 59 9.74 -8.40 -2.01
N TYR A 60 9.86 -8.73 -0.73
CA TYR A 60 10.64 -9.88 -0.30
C TYR A 60 9.73 -11.00 0.22
N PRO A 61 9.70 -12.18 -0.45
CA PRO A 61 8.83 -13.28 -0.06
C PRO A 61 9.05 -13.80 1.37
N TYR A 62 10.27 -13.66 1.91
CA TYR A 62 10.59 -14.10 3.27
C TYR A 62 9.84 -13.33 4.38
N LEU A 63 9.22 -12.18 4.05
CA LEU A 63 8.42 -11.38 4.98
C LEU A 63 7.06 -12.00 5.30
N GLY A 64 6.67 -13.09 4.60
CA GLY A 64 5.45 -13.84 4.88
C GLY A 64 4.17 -13.19 4.37
N PHE A 65 4.24 -12.00 3.77
CA PHE A 65 3.11 -11.34 3.13
C PHE A 65 2.71 -12.07 1.83
N LYS A 66 1.46 -12.51 1.73
CA LYS A 66 0.91 -13.13 0.52
C LYS A 66 0.26 -12.09 -0.37
N GLY A 67 0.69 -12.05 -1.64
CA GLY A 67 0.22 -11.10 -2.64
C GLY A 67 1.11 -9.86 -2.73
N GLU A 68 0.59 -8.83 -3.37
CA GLU A 68 1.31 -7.61 -3.70
C GLU A 68 0.50 -6.37 -3.30
N LEU A 69 1.18 -5.38 -2.75
CA LEU A 69 0.62 -4.06 -2.46
C LEU A 69 1.32 -3.02 -3.33
N PHE A 70 0.54 -2.18 -4.00
CA PHE A 70 1.08 -1.09 -4.82
C PHE A 70 0.08 0.06 -4.94
N PHE A 71 0.61 1.28 -5.08
CA PHE A 71 -0.19 2.43 -5.48
C PHE A 71 -0.30 2.49 -7.00
N ALA A 72 -1.43 2.97 -7.51
CA ALA A 72 -1.56 3.32 -8.91
C ALA A 72 -2.27 4.67 -9.09
N ASP A 73 -1.70 5.51 -9.95
CA ASP A 73 -2.31 6.73 -10.47
C ASP A 73 -3.33 6.37 -11.56
N THR A 74 -4.60 6.67 -11.31
CA THR A 74 -5.70 6.39 -12.24
C THR A 74 -5.86 7.42 -13.36
N LYS A 75 -5.12 8.53 -13.33
CA LYS A 75 -5.20 9.62 -14.32
C LYS A 75 -3.89 9.86 -15.08
N GLY A 76 -2.81 9.19 -14.70
CA GLY A 76 -1.49 9.46 -15.26
C GLY A 76 -0.44 8.52 -14.68
N SER A 77 0.75 9.06 -14.42
CA SER A 77 1.90 8.30 -13.94
C SER A 77 2.65 9.00 -12.81
N LEU A 78 1.96 9.83 -12.02
CA LEU A 78 2.58 10.54 -10.90
C LEU A 78 2.66 9.65 -9.67
N ASP A 79 3.69 9.91 -8.85
CA ASP A 79 3.80 9.30 -7.53
C ASP A 79 2.69 9.80 -6.59
N PRO A 80 2.21 8.95 -5.66
CA PRO A 80 1.09 9.27 -4.79
C PRO A 80 1.42 10.41 -3.82
N VAL A 81 0.48 11.36 -3.72
CA VAL A 81 0.47 12.43 -2.71
C VAL A 81 -0.82 12.40 -1.91
N TYR A 82 -0.75 12.87 -0.67
CA TYR A 82 -1.88 12.73 0.26
C TYR A 82 -3.19 13.38 -0.20
N ASP A 83 -3.14 14.50 -0.93
CA ASP A 83 -4.31 15.30 -1.32
C ASP A 83 -5.32 14.52 -2.18
N GLU A 84 -4.87 13.56 -2.98
CA GLU A 84 -5.75 12.75 -3.86
C GLU A 84 -5.72 11.24 -3.53
N LEU A 85 -5.37 10.88 -2.28
CA LEU A 85 -5.46 9.49 -1.82
C LEU A 85 -6.91 9.01 -1.80
N GLY A 86 -7.14 7.81 -2.33
CA GLY A 86 -8.46 7.17 -2.42
C GLY A 86 -9.28 7.60 -3.64
N THR A 87 -8.93 8.71 -4.29
CA THR A 87 -9.58 9.17 -5.52
C THR A 87 -8.69 8.88 -6.74
N ARG A 88 -7.62 9.65 -6.93
CA ARG A 88 -6.68 9.49 -8.03
C ARG A 88 -5.65 8.41 -7.72
N PHE A 89 -5.01 8.53 -6.56
CA PHE A 89 -3.99 7.60 -6.10
C PHE A 89 -4.66 6.52 -5.25
N LYS A 90 -4.78 5.34 -5.85
CA LYS A 90 -5.46 4.21 -5.22
C LYS A 90 -4.43 3.19 -4.77
N LEU A 91 -4.66 2.62 -3.58
CA LEU A 91 -3.86 1.53 -3.06
C LEU A 91 -4.55 0.22 -3.41
N PHE A 92 -3.86 -0.63 -4.15
CA PHE A 92 -4.37 -1.92 -4.56
C PHE A 92 -3.64 -3.06 -3.85
N TYR A 93 -4.40 -4.09 -3.58
CA TYR A 93 -3.93 -5.42 -3.25
C TYR A 93 -4.23 -6.36 -4.42
N ALA A 94 -3.24 -7.13 -4.83
CA ALA A 94 -3.38 -8.22 -5.80
C ALA A 94 -2.89 -9.52 -5.18
N THR A 95 -3.58 -10.63 -5.44
CA THR A 95 -3.09 -11.95 -5.01
C THR A 95 -1.88 -12.36 -5.86
N ALA A 96 -1.13 -13.37 -5.39
CA ALA A 96 0.00 -13.89 -6.16
C ALA A 96 -0.43 -14.42 -7.54
N ASP A 97 -1.60 -15.07 -7.61
CA ASP A 97 -2.16 -15.60 -8.86
C ASP A 97 -2.54 -14.49 -9.84
N GLU A 98 -3.14 -13.39 -9.34
CA GLU A 98 -3.50 -12.23 -10.18
C GLU A 98 -2.28 -11.50 -10.75
N MET A 99 -1.12 -11.62 -10.11
CA MET A 99 0.14 -11.01 -10.57
C MET A 99 0.95 -11.92 -11.49
N ALA A 100 0.60 -13.20 -11.58
CA ALA A 100 1.25 -14.18 -12.44
C ALA A 100 0.59 -14.33 -13.83
N ALA A 101 -0.63 -13.80 -13.99
CA ALA A 101 -1.41 -13.79 -15.23
C ALA A 101 -1.10 -12.56 -16.10
#